data_AF-A0A497SJQ3-F1
#
_entry.id   AF-A0A497SJQ3-F1
#
_cell.length_a   1.000
_cell.length_b   1.000
_cell.length_c   1.000
_cell.angle_alpha   90.00
_cell.angle_beta   90.00
_cell.angle_gamma   90.00
#
_symmetry.space_group_name_H-M   'P 1'
#
loop_
_entity.id
_entity.type
_entity.pdbx_description
1 polymer ?
#
loop_
_entity_poly.entity_id
_entity_poly.type
_entity_poly.pdbx_seq_one_letter_code
_entity_poly.pdbx_strand_id
1 'polypeptide(L)'
;MKRGFLFSLDALISVIIVASIAAFLGVMVLSYQSPQTSYQRMYYAGKDVITVLEKGTIGSFDNMLNISGYVSSGVLTEDDMNKTVMDLLGSLWANGMSDKAGEIFSAIAGGLLGTSYNYSLRIDGQDIVSSGGDQLMLARLSTIASGYEMGQPVEGYVSRAYLSSVSMVGSEYVYFGGYEGDGNITKTLVMPDYD
;
A
#
# COMPACT_ATOMS: atom_id res chain seq x y z
N MET A 1 44.67 -2.71 -69.70
CA MET A 1 44.72 -1.93 -68.43
C MET A 1 43.46 -1.10 -68.16
N LYS A 2 42.93 -0.29 -69.10
CA LYS A 2 41.73 0.54 -68.86
C LYS A 2 40.46 -0.22 -68.44
N ARG A 3 40.22 -1.44 -68.96
CA ARG A 3 39.03 -2.25 -68.64
C ARG A 3 39.08 -2.90 -67.25
N GLY A 4 40.27 -3.32 -66.79
CA GLY A 4 40.45 -3.88 -65.45
C GLY A 4 40.27 -2.83 -64.36
N PHE A 5 40.72 -1.59 -64.63
CA PHE A 5 40.51 -0.45 -63.73
C PHE A 5 39.03 -0.11 -63.55
N LEU A 6 38.24 -0.10 -64.63
CA LEU A 6 36.79 0.11 -64.56
C LEU A 6 36.08 -1.00 -63.78
N PHE A 7 36.50 -2.25 -63.96
CA PHE A 7 35.95 -3.38 -63.21
C PHE A 7 36.26 -3.31 -61.71
N SER A 8 37.51 -2.95 -61.34
CA SER A 8 37.87 -2.76 -59.93
C SER A 8 37.18 -1.56 -59.29
N LEU A 9 36.95 -0.49 -60.06
CA LEU A 9 36.26 0.70 -59.58
C LEU A 9 34.77 0.40 -59.31
N ASP A 10 34.11 -0.33 -60.21
CA ASP A 10 32.71 -0.74 -60.05
C ASP A 10 32.52 -1.71 -58.86
N ALA A 11 33.45 -2.65 -58.69
CA ALA A 11 33.49 -3.51 -57.51
C ALA A 11 33.69 -2.71 -56.21
N LEU A 12 34.59 -1.71 -56.21
CA LEU A 12 34.81 -0.84 -55.05
C LEU A 12 33.57 -0.03 -54.70
N ILE A 13 32.92 0.57 -55.70
CA ILE A 13 31.67 1.34 -55.51
C ILE A 13 30.58 0.43 -54.95
N SER A 14 30.44 -0.79 -55.47
CA SER A 14 29.47 -1.77 -54.99
C SER A 14 29.70 -2.13 -53.51
N VAL A 15 30.96 -2.37 -53.12
CA VAL A 15 31.32 -2.65 -51.71
C VAL A 15 30.98 -1.46 -50.81
N ILE A 16 31.25 -0.23 -51.25
CA ILE A 16 30.93 0.99 -50.49
C ILE A 16 29.41 1.14 -50.32
N ILE A 17 28.62 0.86 -51.37
CA ILE A 17 27.16 0.92 -51.30
C ILE A 17 26.63 -0.14 -50.34
N VAL A 18 27.09 -1.39 -50.44
CA VAL A 18 26.66 -2.47 -49.54
C VAL A 18 27.05 -2.19 -48.09
N ALA A 19 28.28 -1.70 -47.86
CA ALA A 19 28.75 -1.34 -46.52
C ALA A 19 27.97 -0.16 -45.92
N SER A 20 27.63 0.85 -46.72
CA SER A 20 26.84 1.99 -46.25
C SER A 20 25.39 1.63 -45.94
N ILE A 21 24.76 0.76 -46.74
CA ILE A 21 23.44 0.20 -46.44
C ILE A 21 23.49 -0.64 -45.15
N ALA A 22 24.49 -1.51 -45.00
CA ALA A 22 24.63 -2.33 -43.79
C ALA A 22 24.86 -1.48 -42.53
N ALA A 23 25.68 -0.43 -42.63
CA ALA A 23 25.89 0.52 -41.54
C ALA A 23 24.60 1.27 -41.18
N PHE A 24 23.86 1.75 -42.19
CA PHE A 24 22.59 2.46 -41.99
C PHE A 24 21.53 1.56 -41.33
N LEU A 25 21.38 0.32 -41.79
CA LEU A 25 20.47 -0.66 -41.19
C LEU A 25 20.89 -1.01 -39.76
N GLY A 26 22.19 -1.13 -39.50
CA GLY A 26 22.72 -1.35 -38.15
C GLY A 26 22.36 -0.23 -37.17
N VAL A 27 22.41 1.03 -37.63
CA VAL A 27 22.02 2.20 -36.80
C VAL A 27 20.51 2.23 -36.54
N MET A 28 19.67 1.89 -37.53
CA MET A 28 18.21 1.84 -37.38
C MET A 28 17.74 0.81 -36.35
N VAL A 29 18.35 -0.38 -36.33
CA VAL A 29 17.98 -1.46 -35.38
C VAL A 29 18.29 -1.07 -33.93
N LEU A 30 19.34 -0.29 -33.70
CA LEU A 30 19.75 0.11 -32.34
C LEU A 30 18.88 1.23 -31.74
N SER A 31 18.15 1.98 -32.56
CA SER A 31 17.46 3.21 -32.13
C SER A 31 15.95 3.07 -31.95
N TYR A 32 15.35 1.96 -32.39
CA TYR A 32 13.90 1.76 -32.26
C TYR A 32 13.53 0.97 -30.99
N GLN A 33 13.12 1.68 -29.94
CA GLN A 33 12.37 1.08 -28.85
C GLN A 33 10.88 1.26 -29.11
N SER A 34 10.16 0.15 -29.27
CA SER A 34 8.70 0.16 -29.41
C SER A 34 8.06 0.79 -28.16
N PRO A 35 7.15 1.78 -28.32
CA PRO A 35 6.42 2.37 -27.19
C PRO A 35 5.70 1.31 -26.34
N GLN A 36 5.19 0.25 -26.96
CA GLN A 36 4.52 -0.85 -26.27
C GLN A 36 5.47 -1.58 -25.31
N THR A 37 6.71 -1.85 -25.73
CA THR A 37 7.71 -2.50 -24.87
C THR A 37 8.14 -1.60 -23.71
N SER A 38 8.26 -0.29 -23.94
CA SER A 38 8.59 0.67 -22.88
C SER A 38 7.45 0.77 -21.86
N TYR A 39 6.20 0.85 -22.31
CA TYR A 39 5.03 0.84 -21.43
C TYR A 39 4.96 -0.43 -20.59
N GLN A 40 5.16 -1.60 -21.22
CA GLN A 40 5.11 -2.89 -20.54
C GLN A 40 6.20 -3.00 -19.46
N ARG A 41 7.40 -2.50 -19.72
CA ARG A 41 8.47 -2.44 -18.70
C ARG A 41 8.09 -1.55 -17.52
N MET A 42 7.57 -0.34 -17.79
CA MET A 42 7.10 0.57 -16.73
C MET A 42 5.97 -0.07 -15.90
N TYR A 43 5.04 -0.76 -16.55
CA TYR A 43 3.93 -1.44 -15.89
C TYR A 43 4.42 -2.53 -14.93
N TYR A 44 5.35 -3.38 -15.36
CA TYR A 44 5.89 -4.43 -14.48
C TYR A 44 6.75 -3.84 -13.36
N ALA A 45 7.59 -2.85 -13.65
CA ALA A 45 8.38 -2.17 -12.62
C ALA A 45 7.47 -1.54 -11.54
N GLY A 46 6.40 -0.85 -11.94
CA GLY A 46 5.44 -0.30 -10.99
C GLY A 46 4.64 -1.38 -10.25
N LYS A 47 4.31 -2.50 -10.90
CA LYS A 47 3.64 -3.64 -10.24
C LYS A 47 4.53 -4.27 -9.16
N ASP A 48 5.83 -4.38 -9.42
CA ASP A 48 6.79 -4.88 -8.44
C ASP A 48 6.89 -3.90 -7.26
N VAL A 49 6.94 -2.59 -7.51
CA VAL A 49 6.88 -1.58 -6.44
C VAL A 49 5.62 -1.74 -5.60
N ILE A 50 4.44 -1.82 -6.20
CA ILE A 50 3.19 -2.04 -5.44
C ILE A 50 3.26 -3.32 -4.62
N THR A 51 3.76 -4.42 -5.19
CA THR A 51 3.89 -5.70 -4.49
C THR A 51 4.82 -5.58 -3.27
N VAL A 52 5.90 -4.81 -3.42
CA VAL A 52 6.83 -4.51 -2.32
C VAL A 52 6.15 -3.66 -1.25
N LEU A 53 5.34 -2.66 -1.65
CA LEU A 53 4.61 -1.84 -0.68
C LEU A 53 3.55 -2.64 0.10
N GLU A 54 2.84 -3.54 -0.57
CA GLU A 54 1.77 -4.36 0.03
C GLU A 54 2.28 -5.47 0.94
N LYS A 55 3.52 -5.93 0.76
CA LYS A 55 4.05 -7.12 1.48
C LYS A 55 5.29 -6.84 2.31
N GLY A 56 6.08 -5.84 1.92
CA GLY A 56 7.29 -5.46 2.62
C GLY A 56 6.94 -4.74 3.92
N THR A 57 7.54 -5.18 5.02
CA THR A 57 7.40 -4.50 6.31
C THR A 57 8.40 -3.35 6.44
N ILE A 58 8.05 -2.32 7.20
CA ILE A 58 8.91 -1.13 7.38
C ILE A 58 10.30 -1.49 7.90
N GLY A 59 10.39 -2.43 8.84
CA GLY A 59 11.67 -2.88 9.38
C GLY A 59 12.62 -3.49 8.33
N SER A 60 12.10 -3.93 7.17
CA SER A 60 12.91 -4.49 6.08
C SER A 60 13.66 -3.42 5.27
N PHE A 61 13.32 -2.13 5.43
CA PHE A 61 13.84 -1.02 4.64
C PHE A 61 14.82 -0.12 5.40
N ASP A 62 15.45 -0.62 6.47
CA ASP A 62 16.41 0.16 7.28
C ASP A 62 17.56 0.75 6.45
N ASN A 63 17.98 0.07 5.38
CA ASN A 63 19.02 0.59 4.49
C ASN A 63 18.56 1.76 3.58
N MET A 64 17.26 1.95 3.42
CA MET A 64 16.66 3.00 2.56
C MET A 64 16.03 4.12 3.39
N LEU A 65 15.67 3.84 4.64
CA LEU A 65 14.97 4.76 5.53
C LEU A 65 15.82 5.08 6.76
N ASN A 66 15.79 6.33 7.19
CA ASN A 66 16.32 6.69 8.51
C ASN A 66 15.33 6.31 9.61
N ILE A 67 15.14 5.00 9.86
CA ILE A 67 14.17 4.49 10.84
C ILE A 67 14.43 5.09 12.23
N SER A 68 15.69 5.12 12.67
CA SER A 68 16.07 5.72 13.96
C SER A 68 15.67 7.20 14.09
N GLY A 69 15.78 7.96 13.01
CA GLY A 69 15.33 9.36 12.95
C GLY A 69 13.80 9.49 13.04
N TYR A 70 13.06 8.60 12.38
CA TYR A 70 11.61 8.61 12.44
C TYR A 70 11.04 8.16 13.79
N VAL A 71 11.69 7.20 14.45
CA VAL A 71 11.31 6.78 15.80
C VAL A 71 11.61 7.88 16.83
N SER A 72 12.79 8.50 16.75
CA SER A 72 13.15 9.59 17.68
C SER A 72 12.30 10.86 17.52
N SER A 73 11.81 11.14 16.31
CA SER A 73 10.88 12.25 16.05
C SER A 73 9.42 11.94 16.37
N GLY A 74 9.10 10.71 16.78
CA GLY A 74 7.74 10.28 17.08
C GLY A 74 6.85 10.08 15.84
N VAL A 75 7.46 10.01 14.64
CA VAL A 75 6.74 9.71 13.39
C VAL A 75 6.40 8.23 13.30
N LEU A 76 7.30 7.37 13.77
CA LEU A 76 7.12 5.92 13.81
C LEU A 76 7.24 5.41 15.24
N THR A 77 6.49 4.36 15.52
CA THR A 77 6.58 3.56 16.74
C THR A 77 7.28 2.22 16.45
N GLU A 78 7.68 1.50 17.50
CA GLU A 78 8.23 0.14 17.33
C GLU A 78 7.21 -0.81 16.70
N ASP A 79 5.92 -0.63 16.99
CA ASP A 79 4.84 -1.44 16.42
C ASP A 79 4.69 -1.22 14.90
N ASP A 80 5.00 -0.03 14.41
CA ASP A 80 4.94 0.29 12.97
C ASP A 80 5.99 -0.48 12.16
N MET A 81 7.03 -1.03 12.79
CA MET A 81 8.06 -1.81 12.09
C MET A 81 7.51 -3.09 11.45
N ASN A 82 6.43 -3.62 12.03
CA ASN A 82 5.76 -4.83 11.56
C ASN A 82 4.65 -4.54 10.53
N LYS A 83 4.27 -3.26 10.35
CA LYS A 83 3.28 -2.87 9.35
C LYS A 83 3.89 -2.93 7.96
N THR A 84 3.03 -3.21 6.97
CA THR A 84 3.44 -3.11 5.58
C THR A 84 3.71 -1.65 5.23
N VAL A 85 4.50 -1.38 4.18
CA VAL A 85 4.71 0.01 3.73
C VAL A 85 3.38 0.65 3.35
N MET A 86 2.51 -0.08 2.66
CA MET A 86 1.18 0.40 2.27
C MET A 86 0.35 0.82 3.49
N ASP A 87 0.33 -0.01 4.53
CA ASP A 87 -0.43 0.28 5.75
C ASP A 87 0.12 1.50 6.50
N LEU A 88 1.45 1.65 6.53
CA LEU A 88 2.08 2.82 7.12
C LEU A 88 1.76 4.10 6.32
N LEU A 89 1.84 4.06 4.99
CA LEU A 89 1.53 5.23 4.17
C LEU A 89 0.06 5.67 4.36
N GLY A 90 -0.85 4.70 4.44
CA GLY A 90 -2.25 4.95 4.76
C GLY A 90 -2.43 5.56 6.16
N SER A 91 -1.72 5.04 7.17
CA SER A 91 -1.83 5.53 8.54
C SER A 91 -1.28 6.94 8.71
N LEU A 92 -0.12 7.23 8.11
CA LEU A 92 0.48 8.56 8.12
C LEU A 92 -0.40 9.58 7.40
N TRP A 93 -0.96 9.22 6.24
CA TRP A 93 -1.91 10.07 5.53
C TRP A 93 -3.15 10.34 6.38
N ALA A 94 -3.76 9.31 6.96
CA ALA A 94 -4.95 9.44 7.81
C ALA A 94 -4.70 10.33 9.05
N ASN A 95 -3.51 10.26 9.63
CA ASN A 95 -3.09 11.09 10.76
C ASN A 95 -2.66 12.52 10.37
N GLY A 96 -2.83 12.93 9.11
CA GLY A 96 -2.45 14.26 8.62
C GLY A 96 -0.95 14.45 8.37
N MET A 97 -0.16 13.38 8.43
CA MET A 97 1.30 13.38 8.20
C MET A 97 1.64 13.06 6.74
N SER A 98 0.90 13.69 5.81
CA SER A 98 1.04 13.43 4.36
C SER A 98 2.46 13.68 3.83
N ASP A 99 3.14 14.70 4.35
CA ASP A 99 4.54 14.99 3.98
C ASP A 99 5.48 13.83 4.33
N LYS A 100 5.27 13.20 5.50
CA LYS A 100 6.06 12.04 5.94
C LYS A 100 5.73 10.78 5.16
N ALA A 101 4.47 10.58 4.81
CA ALA A 101 4.09 9.54 3.86
C ALA A 101 4.82 9.73 2.51
N GLY A 102 4.87 10.97 2.00
CA GLY A 102 5.56 11.32 0.77
C GLY A 102 7.08 11.08 0.82
N GLU A 103 7.74 11.47 1.91
CA GLU A 103 9.17 11.24 2.15
C GLU A 103 9.52 9.74 2.15
N ILE A 104 8.76 8.93 2.92
CA ILE A 104 8.98 7.48 3.03
C ILE A 104 8.74 6.79 1.70
N PHE A 105 7.64 7.11 1.01
CA PHE A 105 7.36 6.57 -0.31
C PHE A 105 8.48 6.92 -1.30
N SER A 106 8.96 8.16 -1.30
CA SER A 106 10.02 8.60 -2.21
C SER A 106 11.35 7.89 -1.96
N ALA A 107 11.70 7.67 -0.69
CA ALA A 107 12.90 6.92 -0.35
C ALA A 107 12.85 5.47 -0.87
N ILE A 108 11.72 4.79 -0.66
CA ILE A 108 11.54 3.40 -1.10
C ILE A 108 11.42 3.31 -2.63
N ALA A 109 10.51 4.08 -3.23
CA ALA A 109 10.28 4.07 -4.67
C ALA A 109 11.54 4.50 -5.44
N GLY A 110 12.25 5.53 -4.96
CA GLY A 110 13.53 5.96 -5.52
C GLY A 110 14.62 4.91 -5.38
N GLY A 111 14.70 4.22 -4.24
CA GLY A 111 15.64 3.12 -4.02
C GLY A 111 15.38 1.91 -4.94
N LEU A 112 14.11 1.60 -5.21
CA LEU A 112 13.72 0.46 -6.06
C LEU A 112 13.82 0.75 -7.56
N LEU A 113 13.41 1.95 -7.99
CA LEU A 113 13.31 2.31 -9.41
C LEU A 113 14.58 3.00 -9.93
N GLY A 114 15.40 3.57 -9.05
CA GLY A 114 16.57 4.37 -9.42
C GLY A 114 16.18 5.63 -10.21
N THR A 115 17.10 6.11 -11.06
CA THR A 115 16.91 7.33 -11.86
C THR A 115 16.18 7.09 -13.19
N SER A 116 15.81 5.84 -13.49
CA SER A 116 15.23 5.45 -14.78
C SER A 116 13.74 5.75 -14.90
N TYR A 117 13.07 5.93 -13.77
CA TYR A 117 11.62 6.14 -13.71
C TYR A 117 11.29 7.29 -12.79
N ASN A 118 10.26 8.04 -13.17
CA ASN A 118 9.59 8.97 -12.28
C ASN A 118 8.41 8.27 -11.61
N TYR A 119 8.05 8.71 -10.42
CA TYR A 119 6.95 8.17 -9.64
C TYR A 119 6.11 9.28 -9.01
N SER A 120 4.85 8.96 -8.73
CA SER A 120 3.93 9.83 -8.01
C SER A 120 3.06 9.00 -7.07
N LEU A 121 2.88 9.47 -5.84
CA LEU A 121 1.91 8.92 -4.89
C LEU A 121 0.68 9.81 -4.85
N ARG A 122 -0.48 9.20 -5.11
CA ARG A 122 -1.79 9.86 -5.01
C ARG A 122 -2.71 9.05 -4.10
N ILE A 123 -3.24 9.69 -3.06
CA ILE A 123 -4.18 9.08 -2.11
C ILE A 123 -5.47 9.88 -2.14
N ASP A 124 -6.60 9.22 -2.33
CA ASP A 124 -7.93 9.84 -2.44
C ASP A 124 -8.00 11.06 -3.40
N GLY A 125 -7.35 10.94 -4.57
CA GLY A 125 -7.31 12.02 -5.56
C GLY A 125 -6.32 13.15 -5.25
N GLN A 126 -5.71 13.18 -4.07
CA GLN A 126 -4.71 14.17 -3.67
C GLN A 126 -3.29 13.71 -4.00
N ASP A 127 -2.52 14.56 -4.67
CA ASP A 127 -1.10 14.30 -4.94
C ASP A 127 -0.29 14.54 -3.66
N ILE A 128 0.35 13.48 -3.17
CA ILE A 128 1.17 13.51 -1.95
C ILE A 128 2.61 13.83 -2.31
N VAL A 129 3.15 13.17 -3.35
CA VAL A 129 4.50 13.42 -3.84
C VAL A 129 4.63 13.08 -5.33
N SER A 130 5.51 13.78 -6.03
CA SER A 130 5.89 13.50 -7.42
C SER A 130 7.38 13.75 -7.62
N SER A 131 8.07 12.84 -8.30
CA SER A 131 9.51 12.94 -8.59
C SER A 131 9.83 13.57 -9.95
N GLY A 132 8.82 13.90 -10.77
CA GLY A 132 9.04 14.33 -12.16
C GLY A 132 7.97 15.25 -12.74
N GLY A 133 8.31 15.89 -13.86
CA GLY A 133 7.41 16.75 -14.64
C GLY A 133 6.74 16.02 -15.81
N ASP A 134 6.23 16.77 -16.80
CA ASP A 134 5.50 16.24 -17.94
C ASP A 134 6.21 15.06 -18.62
N GLN A 135 5.54 13.90 -18.66
CA GLN A 135 6.04 12.68 -19.25
C GLN A 135 5.37 12.42 -20.61
N LEU A 136 6.16 11.98 -21.59
CA LEU A 136 5.64 11.45 -22.85
C LEU A 136 4.89 10.13 -22.67
N MET A 137 5.18 9.37 -21.61
CA MET A 137 4.57 8.07 -21.33
C MET A 137 4.36 7.89 -19.82
N LEU A 138 3.18 7.38 -19.44
CA LEU A 138 2.81 7.11 -18.05
C LEU A 138 2.18 5.73 -17.94
N ALA A 139 2.73 4.88 -17.07
CA ALA A 139 2.07 3.65 -16.64
C ALA A 139 1.40 3.93 -15.29
N ARG A 140 0.07 3.97 -15.27
CA ARG A 140 -0.69 4.14 -14.04
C ARG A 140 -1.02 2.78 -13.46
N LEU A 141 -0.60 2.55 -12.22
CA LEU A 141 -1.09 1.46 -11.40
C LEU A 141 -1.77 2.04 -10.16
N SER A 142 -2.78 1.34 -9.67
CA SER A 142 -3.52 1.71 -8.48
C SER A 142 -3.90 0.44 -7.73
N THR A 143 -3.81 0.52 -6.41
CA THR A 143 -4.34 -0.50 -5.49
C THR A 143 -5.30 0.19 -4.52
N ILE A 144 -6.09 -0.60 -3.80
CA ILE A 144 -7.08 -0.10 -2.84
C ILE A 144 -6.66 -0.57 -1.46
N ALA A 145 -6.43 0.37 -0.56
CA ALA A 145 -6.31 0.13 0.88
C ALA A 145 -7.55 0.70 1.56
N SER A 146 -8.16 -0.07 2.46
CA SER A 146 -9.37 0.31 3.20
C SER A 146 -9.09 0.40 4.69
N GLY A 147 -9.86 1.22 5.41
CA GLY A 147 -9.68 1.43 6.86
C GLY A 147 -8.92 2.71 7.22
N TYR A 148 -8.63 3.55 6.23
CA TYR A 148 -7.97 4.84 6.40
C TYR A 148 -8.91 5.96 5.97
N GLU A 149 -9.11 6.93 6.85
CA GLU A 149 -9.87 8.14 6.57
C GLU A 149 -9.16 9.32 7.25
N MET A 150 -9.04 10.45 6.54
CA MET A 150 -8.36 11.62 7.05
C MET A 150 -8.99 12.10 8.37
N GLY A 151 -8.19 12.20 9.41
CA GLY A 151 -8.61 12.64 10.75
C GLY A 151 -9.37 11.60 11.58
N GLN A 152 -9.56 10.37 11.06
CA GLN A 152 -10.15 9.27 11.80
C GLN A 152 -9.06 8.37 12.41
N PRO A 153 -9.31 7.76 13.58
CA PRO A 153 -8.38 6.81 14.16
C PRO A 153 -8.23 5.59 13.26
N VAL A 154 -6.97 5.23 12.98
CA VAL A 154 -6.58 4.08 12.14
C VAL A 154 -6.80 2.74 12.84
N GLU A 155 -6.79 2.74 14.17
CA GLU A 155 -6.99 1.57 15.02
C GLU A 155 -8.06 1.87 16.07
N GLY A 156 -8.86 0.87 16.42
CA GLY A 156 -9.94 1.02 17.41
C GLY A 156 -10.44 -0.31 17.95
N TYR A 157 -10.96 -0.29 19.18
CA TYR A 157 -11.56 -1.46 19.81
C TYR A 157 -13.07 -1.49 19.54
N VAL A 158 -13.56 -2.57 18.93
CA VAL A 158 -15.00 -2.84 18.82
C VAL A 158 -15.39 -3.78 19.94
N SER A 159 -16.07 -3.27 20.98
CA SER A 159 -16.69 -4.12 21.98
C SER A 159 -18.12 -4.46 21.56
N ARG A 160 -18.45 -5.76 21.53
CA ARG A 160 -19.80 -6.24 21.26
C ARG A 160 -20.32 -6.92 22.52
N ALA A 161 -21.24 -6.25 23.22
CA ALA A 161 -21.98 -6.85 24.31
C ALA A 161 -23.29 -7.44 23.79
N TYR A 162 -23.61 -8.66 24.18
CA TYR A 162 -24.90 -9.29 23.94
C TYR A 162 -25.42 -9.90 25.23
N LEU A 163 -26.69 -9.64 25.53
CA LEU A 163 -27.39 -10.17 26.70
C LEU A 163 -27.81 -11.61 26.38
N SER A 164 -27.16 -12.59 26.99
CA SER A 164 -27.37 -14.02 26.69
C SER A 164 -28.56 -14.63 27.42
N SER A 165 -28.86 -14.17 28.63
CA SER A 165 -30.08 -14.52 29.35
C SER A 165 -30.40 -13.50 30.44
N VAL A 166 -31.69 -13.33 30.71
CA VAL A 166 -32.19 -12.60 31.87
C VAL A 166 -32.90 -13.62 32.75
N SER A 167 -32.37 -13.82 33.96
CA SER A 167 -32.99 -14.65 35.00
C SER A 167 -33.80 -13.74 35.91
N MET A 168 -35.13 -13.78 35.80
CA MET A 168 -36.02 -13.12 36.74
C MET A 168 -36.60 -14.17 37.69
N VAL A 169 -36.30 -14.06 38.99
CA VAL A 169 -36.92 -14.89 40.02
C VAL A 169 -38.26 -14.25 40.37
N GLY A 170 -39.35 -14.77 39.79
CA GLY A 170 -40.69 -14.18 39.92
C GLY A 170 -41.45 -14.57 41.20
N SER A 171 -41.00 -15.58 41.94
CA SER A 171 -41.66 -16.00 43.19
C SER A 171 -40.81 -16.96 44.00
N GLU A 172 -40.62 -16.65 45.29
CA GLU A 172 -39.98 -17.52 46.28
C GLU A 172 -41.05 -18.06 47.22
N TYR A 173 -41.17 -19.40 47.32
CA TYR A 173 -42.15 -20.03 48.19
C TYR A 173 -41.48 -20.39 49.52
N VAL A 174 -41.92 -19.75 50.61
CA VAL A 174 -41.52 -20.11 51.97
C VAL A 174 -42.50 -21.15 52.51
N TYR A 175 -42.02 -22.37 52.75
CA TYR A 175 -42.82 -23.45 53.32
C TYR A 175 -42.77 -23.40 54.85
N PHE A 176 -43.90 -23.12 55.49
CA PHE A 176 -44.03 -23.19 56.96
C PHE A 176 -44.51 -24.58 57.35
N GLY A 177 -43.58 -25.46 57.74
CA GLY A 177 -43.91 -26.75 58.32
C GLY A 177 -44.34 -26.60 59.79
N GLY A 178 -45.63 -26.71 60.08
CA GLY A 178 -46.17 -26.74 61.44
C GLY A 178 -47.61 -27.27 61.46
N TYR A 179 -47.94 -28.10 62.45
CA TYR A 179 -49.26 -28.70 62.64
C TYR A 179 -50.31 -27.61 62.92
N GLU A 180 -51.36 -27.51 62.07
CA GLU A 180 -52.49 -26.59 62.29
C GLU A 180 -53.45 -27.17 63.33
N GLY A 181 -53.39 -26.64 64.55
CA GLY A 181 -54.47 -26.76 65.53
C GLY A 181 -55.26 -25.45 65.56
N ASP A 182 -56.48 -25.48 65.00
CA ASP A 182 -57.63 -24.54 65.16
C ASP A 182 -57.34 -23.06 65.49
N GLY A 183 -56.41 -22.43 64.76
CA GLY A 183 -56.14 -21.00 64.89
C GLY A 183 -55.87 -20.37 63.53
N ASN A 184 -56.58 -19.28 63.21
CA ASN A 184 -56.44 -18.59 61.92
C ASN A 184 -55.10 -17.83 61.88
N ILE A 185 -54.11 -18.32 61.12
CA ILE A 185 -52.80 -17.67 60.98
C ILE A 185 -52.82 -16.78 59.73
N THR A 186 -52.79 -15.47 59.92
CA THR A 186 -52.56 -14.50 58.83
C THR A 186 -51.15 -13.93 58.94
N LYS A 187 -50.33 -14.09 57.90
CA LYS A 187 -49.04 -13.40 57.76
C LYS A 187 -48.99 -12.62 56.44
N THR A 188 -48.57 -11.37 56.53
CA THR A 188 -48.34 -10.49 55.38
C THR A 188 -46.88 -10.60 54.97
N LEU A 189 -46.63 -11.06 53.75
CA LEU A 189 -45.31 -11.05 53.14
C LEU A 189 -45.17 -9.76 52.33
N VAL A 190 -44.08 -9.02 52.55
CA VAL A 190 -43.74 -7.83 51.75
C VAL A 190 -42.50 -8.18 50.96
N MET A 191 -42.58 -8.11 49.64
CA MET A 191 -41.44 -8.32 48.76
C MET A 191 -40.61 -7.05 48.67
N PRO A 192 -39.26 -7.14 48.57
CA PRO A 192 -38.42 -5.97 48.37
C PRO A 192 -38.62 -5.40 46.96
N ASP A 193 -38.83 -4.09 46.88
CA ASP A 193 -38.77 -3.35 45.63
C ASP A 193 -37.30 -3.24 45.20
N TYR A 194 -37.01 -3.58 43.95
CA TYR A 194 -35.72 -3.34 43.32
C TYR A 194 -35.82 -2.04 42.50
N ASP A 195 -34.99 -1.05 42.85
CA ASP A 195 -34.77 0.18 42.08
C ASP A 195 -34.02 -0.09 40.76
#